data_AF-A0A117LFD7-F1
#
_entry.id   AF-A0A117LFD7-F1
#
_cell.length_a   1.000
_cell.length_b   1.000
_cell.length_c   1.000
_cell.angle_alpha   90.00
_cell.angle_beta   90.00
_cell.angle_gamma   90.00
#
_symmetry.space_group_name_H-M   'P 1'
#
loop_
_entity.id
_entity.type
_entity.pdbx_description
1 polymer ?
#
loop_
_entity_poly.entity_id
_entity_poly.type
_entity_poly.pdbx_seq_one_letter_code
_entity_poly.pdbx_strand_id
1 'polypeptide(L)'
;MRPFVLSPAAGKRLIGKALATHPAIEAALESGTIVIIAGTTNGYVAEEILAKTGQSEGFSKERFFRGITLPPWMPTTEAGMLPDMSDFPGDVVIKKGVWQKGKTILNVVDSLEEGDVILKGANALDPWSDRAAILIGHPKAGTIGLALQAVVGRRVRLILPVGLEKRVYGDLDDLANKLNAPGAGGPRLLPVPGEVYTEIEAIAHLTGAKAEMVAAGGVSGAEGSIWLAVDGSEEEMEKAGKLLKSVAAEPGFEL
;
A
#
# COMPACT_ATOMS: atom_id res chain seq x y z
N MET A 1 1.48 11.33 25.60
CA MET A 1 1.58 11.57 24.14
C MET A 1 2.89 12.26 23.75
N ARG A 2 3.55 11.78 22.70
CA ARG A 2 4.74 12.39 22.06
C ARG A 2 4.53 12.50 20.54
N PRO A 3 4.79 13.66 19.91
CA PRO A 3 4.65 13.82 18.47
C PRO A 3 5.87 13.27 17.71
N PHE A 4 5.62 12.64 16.57
CA PHE A 4 6.64 12.18 15.63
C PHE A 4 6.25 12.58 14.21
N VAL A 5 7.23 12.98 13.40
CA VAL A 5 7.04 13.26 11.98
C VAL A 5 7.48 12.05 11.16
N LEU A 6 6.68 11.69 10.15
CA LEU A 6 7.01 10.67 9.16
C LEU A 6 6.89 11.26 7.76
N SER A 7 7.94 11.10 6.96
CA SER A 7 7.85 11.30 5.51
C SER A 7 7.00 10.20 4.87
N PRO A 8 6.47 10.40 3.65
CA PRO A 8 5.77 9.33 2.93
C PRO A 8 6.63 8.07 2.76
N ALA A 9 7.94 8.20 2.59
CA ALA A 9 8.84 7.05 2.48
C ALA A 9 8.97 6.30 3.82
N ALA A 10 9.19 7.03 4.92
CA ALA A 10 9.25 6.46 6.26
C ALA A 10 7.94 5.76 6.65
N GLY A 11 6.79 6.35 6.32
CA GLY A 11 5.46 5.74 6.52
C GLY A 11 5.29 4.44 5.74
N LYS A 12 5.66 4.42 4.45
CA LYS A 12 5.64 3.19 3.63
C LYS A 12 6.55 2.10 4.18
N ARG A 13 7.75 2.45 4.63
CA ARG A 13 8.68 1.51 5.29
C ARG A 13 8.07 0.93 6.56
N LEU A 14 7.48 1.77 7.40
CA LEU A 14 6.81 1.37 8.63
C LEU A 14 5.66 0.39 8.36
N ILE A 15 4.79 0.70 7.39
CA ILE A 15 3.72 -0.20 6.92
C ILE A 15 4.30 -1.53 6.42
N GLY A 16 5.37 -1.49 5.62
CA GLY A 16 6.05 -2.69 5.12
C GLY A 16 6.54 -3.60 6.23
N LYS A 17 7.21 -3.04 7.25
CA LYS A 17 7.70 -3.80 8.42
C LYS A 17 6.56 -4.48 9.17
N ALA A 18 5.46 -3.78 9.40
CA ALA A 18 4.33 -4.32 10.13
C ALA A 18 3.60 -5.43 9.35
N LEU A 19 3.44 -5.24 8.04
CA LEU A 19 2.78 -6.25 7.20
C LEU A 19 3.62 -7.53 7.04
N ALA A 20 4.94 -7.44 7.10
CA ALA A 20 5.78 -8.63 7.09
C ALA A 20 5.55 -9.57 8.29
N THR A 21 4.96 -9.08 9.39
CA THR A 21 4.57 -9.87 10.57
C THR A 21 3.05 -10.00 10.72
N HIS A 22 2.28 -9.64 9.70
CA HIS A 22 0.82 -9.71 9.78
C HIS A 22 0.33 -11.17 9.83
N PRO A 23 -0.56 -11.56 10.77
CA PRO A 23 -0.97 -12.96 10.94
C PRO A 23 -1.53 -13.60 9.67
N ALA A 24 -2.32 -12.86 8.89
CA ALA A 24 -2.85 -13.40 7.62
C ALA A 24 -1.76 -13.63 6.56
N ILE A 25 -0.70 -12.81 6.57
CA ILE A 25 0.43 -12.95 5.65
C ILE A 25 1.29 -14.13 6.08
N GLU A 26 1.56 -14.28 7.38
CA GLU A 26 2.31 -15.42 7.91
C GLU A 26 1.60 -16.75 7.61
N ALA A 27 0.28 -16.83 7.83
CA ALA A 27 -0.50 -18.03 7.50
C ALA A 27 -0.48 -18.34 5.99
N ALA A 28 -0.59 -17.32 5.13
CA ALA A 28 -0.55 -17.50 3.68
C ALA A 28 0.86 -17.88 3.17
N LEU A 29 1.94 -17.46 3.86
CA LEU A 29 3.30 -17.90 3.54
C LEU A 29 3.46 -19.42 3.74
N GLU A 30 2.80 -20.03 4.72
CA GLU A 30 2.93 -21.46 4.99
C GLU A 30 2.22 -22.33 3.94
N SER A 31 1.01 -21.93 3.53
CA SER A 31 0.13 -22.84 2.78
C SER A 31 -0.60 -22.23 1.58
N GLY A 32 -0.71 -20.90 1.51
CA GLY A 32 -1.50 -20.19 0.51
C GLY A 32 -0.67 -19.46 -0.55
N THR A 33 -1.29 -18.44 -1.13
CA THR A 33 -0.74 -17.53 -2.14
C THR A 33 -0.87 -16.09 -1.65
N ILE A 34 0.23 -15.35 -1.75
CA ILE A 34 0.26 -13.91 -1.51
C ILE A 34 0.53 -13.21 -2.83
N VAL A 35 -0.33 -12.26 -3.18
CA VAL A 35 -0.16 -11.41 -4.38
C VAL A 35 0.01 -9.97 -3.94
N ILE A 36 1.24 -9.48 -4.00
CA ILE A 36 1.57 -8.08 -3.74
C ILE A 36 1.55 -7.36 -5.09
N ILE A 37 0.46 -6.64 -5.35
CA ILE A 37 0.28 -5.92 -6.61
C ILE A 37 1.20 -4.69 -6.63
N ALA A 38 1.89 -4.47 -7.73
CA ALA A 38 2.84 -3.37 -7.87
C ALA A 38 2.23 -1.99 -7.55
N GLY A 39 2.98 -1.22 -6.77
CA GLY A 39 2.67 0.13 -6.32
C GLY A 39 3.75 0.62 -5.36
N THR A 40 3.97 1.93 -5.29
CA THR A 40 5.12 2.48 -4.53
C THR A 40 5.09 2.14 -3.05
N THR A 41 3.93 2.07 -2.39
CA THR A 41 3.81 1.56 -1.00
C THR A 41 4.05 0.05 -0.93
N ASN A 42 3.45 -0.69 -1.84
CA ASN A 42 3.54 -2.15 -1.89
C ASN A 42 4.96 -2.65 -2.20
N GLY A 43 5.81 -1.84 -2.81
CA GLY A 43 7.23 -2.15 -3.01
C GLY A 43 7.97 -2.32 -1.69
N TYR A 44 7.65 -1.52 -0.67
CA TYR A 44 8.22 -1.68 0.68
C TYR A 44 7.71 -2.95 1.34
N VAL A 45 6.42 -3.25 1.19
CA VAL A 45 5.81 -4.49 1.70
C VAL A 45 6.45 -5.73 1.07
N ALA A 46 6.62 -5.71 -0.25
CA ALA A 46 7.30 -6.77 -0.99
C ALA A 46 8.75 -6.93 -0.52
N GLU A 47 9.51 -5.83 -0.38
CA GLU A 47 10.89 -5.86 0.08
C GLU A 47 11.03 -6.52 1.47
N GLU A 48 10.17 -6.15 2.42
CA GLU A 48 10.20 -6.68 3.80
C GLU A 48 9.77 -8.17 3.86
N ILE A 49 8.74 -8.58 3.12
CA ILE A 49 8.31 -10.00 3.06
C ILE A 49 9.35 -10.88 2.35
N LEU A 50 9.94 -10.39 1.26
CA LEU A 50 11.01 -11.11 0.56
C LEU A 50 12.27 -11.20 1.42
N ALA A 51 12.63 -10.16 2.17
CA ALA A 51 13.73 -10.20 3.13
C ALA A 51 13.48 -11.24 4.22
N LYS A 52 12.28 -11.25 4.81
CA LYS A 52 11.89 -12.22 5.84
C LYS A 52 11.95 -13.67 5.35
N THR A 53 11.67 -13.91 4.07
CA THR A 53 11.72 -15.25 3.47
C THR A 53 13.06 -15.60 2.80
N GLY A 54 14.07 -14.72 2.89
CA GLY A 54 15.39 -14.95 2.30
C GLY A 54 15.41 -14.90 0.76
N GLN A 55 14.46 -14.17 0.16
CA GLN A 55 14.23 -14.12 -1.29
C GLN A 55 14.37 -12.70 -1.88
N SER A 56 15.06 -11.79 -1.20
CA SER A 56 15.28 -10.41 -1.68
C SER A 56 16.07 -10.33 -2.98
N GLU A 57 16.87 -11.35 -3.30
CA GLU A 57 17.75 -11.32 -4.46
C GLU A 57 16.97 -11.17 -5.78
N GLY A 58 17.26 -10.09 -6.51
CA GLY A 58 16.62 -9.75 -7.77
C GLY A 58 15.32 -8.95 -7.65
N PHE A 59 14.94 -8.51 -6.44
CA PHE A 59 13.85 -7.55 -6.25
C PHE A 59 14.39 -6.12 -6.12
N SER A 60 13.75 -5.15 -6.77
CA SER A 60 13.90 -3.73 -6.50
C SER A 60 12.53 -3.08 -6.42
N LYS A 61 12.32 -2.25 -5.39
CA LYS A 61 11.10 -1.45 -5.24
C LYS A 61 11.05 -0.23 -6.16
N GLU A 62 12.20 0.21 -6.71
CA GLU A 62 12.34 1.46 -7.47
C GLU A 62 11.40 1.51 -8.67
N ARG A 63 11.21 0.39 -9.37
CA ARG A 63 10.33 0.27 -10.55
C ARG A 63 9.09 -0.58 -10.29
N PHE A 64 8.78 -0.83 -9.02
CA PHE A 64 7.66 -1.69 -8.62
C PHE A 64 6.33 -0.92 -8.56
N PHE A 65 5.90 -0.38 -9.69
CA PHE A 65 4.59 0.26 -9.84
C PHE A 65 4.14 0.22 -11.32
N ARG A 66 2.86 0.48 -11.55
CA ARG A 66 2.30 0.61 -12.92
C ARG A 66 1.83 2.04 -13.17
N GLY A 67 0.88 2.47 -12.35
CA GLY A 67 0.43 3.85 -12.29
C GLY A 67 1.19 4.64 -11.22
N ILE A 68 1.46 5.91 -11.50
CA ILE A 68 2.14 6.82 -10.60
C ILE A 68 1.53 8.23 -10.71
N THR A 69 1.47 8.92 -9.58
CA THR A 69 1.12 10.35 -9.54
C THR A 69 2.40 11.14 -9.42
N LEU A 70 2.70 11.92 -10.46
CA LEU A 70 3.85 12.80 -10.53
C LEU A 70 3.40 14.26 -10.58
N PRO A 71 4.31 15.22 -10.29
CA PRO A 71 4.06 16.63 -10.58
C PRO A 71 3.58 16.85 -12.03
N PRO A 72 2.67 17.82 -12.28
CA PRO A 72 2.02 17.98 -13.59
C PRO A 72 2.96 18.23 -14.77
N TRP A 73 4.19 18.70 -14.51
CA TRP A 73 5.20 18.94 -15.54
C TRP A 73 6.01 17.69 -15.92
N MET A 74 5.87 16.59 -15.19
CA MET A 74 6.53 15.32 -15.52
C MET A 74 5.63 14.46 -16.40
N PRO A 75 6.15 13.89 -17.50
CA PRO A 75 5.33 13.20 -18.50
C PRO A 75 4.79 11.87 -17.97
N THR A 76 3.50 11.63 -18.20
CA THR A 76 2.84 10.35 -18.00
C THR A 76 1.86 10.08 -19.15
N THR A 77 1.51 8.82 -19.37
CA THR A 77 0.44 8.42 -20.30
C THR A 77 -0.93 8.80 -19.74
N GLU A 78 -1.99 8.79 -20.56
CA GLU A 78 -3.37 9.03 -20.10
C GLU A 78 -3.83 8.08 -18.98
N ALA A 79 -3.24 6.87 -18.94
CA ALA A 79 -3.50 5.88 -17.90
C ALA A 79 -2.70 6.13 -16.60
N GLY A 80 -1.90 7.20 -16.54
CA GLY A 80 -1.05 7.55 -15.40
C GLY A 80 0.21 6.69 -15.26
N MET A 81 0.68 6.08 -16.34
CA MET A 81 1.92 5.27 -16.36
C MET A 81 3.09 6.08 -16.90
N LEU A 82 4.32 5.68 -16.56
CA LEU A 82 5.51 6.23 -17.22
C LEU A 82 5.51 5.86 -18.72
N PRO A 83 6.15 6.67 -19.59
CA PRO A 83 6.28 6.34 -21.01
C PRO A 83 7.06 5.04 -21.25
N ASP A 84 8.09 4.81 -20.44
CA ASP A 84 8.87 3.57 -20.46
C ASP A 84 8.54 2.72 -19.23
N MET A 85 8.09 1.50 -19.48
CA MET A 85 7.72 0.48 -18.49
C MET A 85 8.58 -0.79 -18.62
N SER A 86 9.68 -0.75 -19.38
CA SER A 86 10.54 -1.91 -19.66
C SER A 86 11.13 -2.55 -18.38
N ASP A 87 11.49 -1.73 -17.39
CA ASP A 87 12.01 -2.20 -16.10
C ASP A 87 10.94 -2.66 -15.09
N PHE A 88 9.67 -2.75 -15.49
CA PHE A 88 8.62 -3.23 -14.59
C PHE A 88 8.79 -4.75 -14.33
N PRO A 89 9.07 -5.18 -13.09
CA PRO A 89 9.47 -6.58 -12.83
C PRO A 89 8.30 -7.57 -12.73
N GLY A 90 7.05 -7.10 -12.85
CA GLY A 90 5.85 -7.86 -12.52
C GLY A 90 5.31 -7.54 -11.12
N ASP A 91 4.37 -8.35 -10.63
CA ASP A 91 3.95 -8.33 -9.22
C ASP A 91 4.83 -9.29 -8.41
N VAL A 92 4.77 -9.18 -7.08
CA VAL A 92 5.36 -10.22 -6.22
C VAL A 92 4.27 -11.23 -5.89
N VAL A 93 4.40 -12.42 -6.46
CA VAL A 93 3.52 -13.56 -6.22
C VAL A 93 4.29 -14.61 -5.44
N ILE A 94 3.88 -14.91 -4.21
CA ILE A 94 4.52 -15.91 -3.36
C ILE A 94 3.52 -17.04 -3.18
N LYS A 95 3.91 -18.27 -3.52
CA LYS A 95 3.08 -19.46 -3.34
C LYS A 95 3.77 -20.39 -2.37
N LYS A 96 3.12 -20.68 -1.23
CA LYS A 96 3.67 -21.53 -0.16
C LYS A 96 5.09 -21.13 0.22
N GLY A 97 5.29 -19.84 0.41
CA GLY A 97 6.58 -19.27 0.82
C GLY A 97 7.59 -19.08 -0.31
N VAL A 98 7.30 -19.51 -1.55
CA VAL A 98 8.25 -19.42 -2.67
C VAL A 98 7.84 -18.32 -3.66
N TRP A 99 8.74 -17.36 -3.90
CA TRP A 99 8.52 -16.28 -4.84
C TRP A 99 8.54 -16.77 -6.30
N GLN A 100 7.40 -16.60 -6.98
CA GLN A 100 7.20 -16.91 -8.39
C GLN A 100 7.59 -15.69 -9.24
N LYS A 101 8.89 -15.55 -9.55
CA LYS A 101 9.43 -14.40 -10.30
C LYS A 101 8.76 -14.21 -11.67
N GLY A 102 8.59 -12.94 -12.08
CA GLY A 102 8.00 -12.54 -13.36
C GLY A 102 6.50 -12.77 -13.50
N LYS A 103 5.81 -13.18 -12.42
CA LYS A 103 4.36 -13.34 -12.41
C LYS A 103 3.66 -12.03 -12.07
N THR A 104 2.40 -11.95 -12.46
CA THR A 104 1.48 -10.87 -12.11
C THR A 104 0.18 -11.44 -11.59
N ILE A 105 -0.69 -10.61 -11.03
CA ILE A 105 -2.05 -11.03 -10.65
C ILE A 105 -2.81 -11.68 -11.81
N LEU A 106 -2.58 -11.24 -13.06
CA LEU A 106 -3.19 -11.83 -14.26
C LEU A 106 -2.88 -13.33 -14.41
N ASN A 107 -1.74 -13.77 -13.91
CA ASN A 107 -1.31 -15.17 -14.05
C ASN A 107 -1.91 -16.09 -12.99
N VAL A 108 -2.43 -15.55 -11.88
CA VAL A 108 -2.80 -16.36 -10.70
C VAL A 108 -4.20 -16.09 -10.16
N VAL A 109 -4.85 -14.99 -10.57
CA VAL A 109 -6.14 -14.55 -10.01
C VAL A 109 -7.20 -15.64 -10.00
N ASP A 110 -7.31 -16.44 -11.06
CA ASP A 110 -8.33 -17.49 -11.20
C ASP A 110 -8.10 -18.68 -10.26
N SER A 111 -6.86 -18.88 -9.79
CA SER A 111 -6.50 -19.93 -8.83
C SER A 111 -6.53 -19.47 -7.39
N LEU A 112 -6.73 -18.18 -7.11
CA LEU A 112 -6.76 -17.68 -5.74
C LEU A 112 -8.03 -18.15 -5.02
N GLU A 113 -7.86 -18.57 -3.77
CA GLU A 113 -8.91 -19.16 -2.94
C GLU A 113 -8.92 -18.63 -1.50
N GLU A 114 -9.90 -19.02 -0.71
CA GLU A 114 -9.97 -18.65 0.71
C GLU A 114 -8.67 -19.07 1.44
N GLY A 115 -8.11 -18.15 2.22
CA GLY A 115 -6.78 -18.31 2.84
C GLY A 115 -5.66 -17.59 2.10
N ASP A 116 -5.87 -17.23 0.83
CA ASP A 116 -4.94 -16.38 0.08
C ASP A 116 -5.09 -14.91 0.45
N VAL A 117 -4.04 -14.13 0.18
CA VAL A 117 -3.96 -12.70 0.48
C VAL A 117 -3.55 -11.90 -0.75
N ILE A 118 -4.29 -10.83 -1.04
CA ILE A 118 -3.91 -9.81 -2.00
C ILE A 118 -3.54 -8.53 -1.24
N LEU A 119 -2.42 -7.91 -1.61
CA LEU A 119 -2.02 -6.59 -1.13
C LEU A 119 -2.07 -5.59 -2.28
N LYS A 120 -2.87 -4.53 -2.11
CA LYS A 120 -3.02 -3.46 -3.13
C LYS A 120 -3.06 -2.09 -2.48
N GLY A 121 -2.07 -1.25 -2.78
CA GLY A 121 -2.10 0.13 -2.29
C GLY A 121 -3.25 0.95 -2.89
N ALA A 122 -3.68 1.97 -2.17
CA ALA A 122 -4.78 2.87 -2.55
C ALA A 122 -4.29 4.29 -2.91
N ASN A 123 -5.21 5.12 -3.41
CA ASN A 123 -4.98 6.51 -3.81
C ASN A 123 -5.76 7.53 -2.97
N ALA A 124 -6.85 7.09 -2.35
CA ALA A 124 -7.64 7.88 -1.42
C ALA A 124 -7.95 7.03 -0.19
N LEU A 125 -7.90 7.66 0.97
CA LEU A 125 -8.21 7.07 2.28
C LEU A 125 -9.25 7.95 2.96
N ASP A 126 -10.31 7.34 3.49
CA ASP A 126 -11.21 7.95 4.46
C ASP A 126 -10.93 7.29 5.82
N PRO A 127 -10.13 7.94 6.70
CA PRO A 127 -9.81 7.40 8.01
C PRO A 127 -11.01 7.32 8.95
N TRP A 128 -12.09 8.07 8.72
CA TRP A 128 -13.27 8.06 9.60
C TRP A 128 -14.12 6.82 9.40
N SER A 129 -14.26 6.38 8.16
CA SER A 129 -15.04 5.20 7.80
C SER A 129 -14.20 3.94 7.64
N ASP A 130 -12.87 4.04 7.81
CA ASP A 130 -11.90 2.98 7.54
C ASP A 130 -12.01 2.40 6.13
N ARG A 131 -12.09 3.30 5.13
CA ARG A 131 -12.28 2.92 3.72
C ARG A 131 -11.19 3.51 2.85
N ALA A 132 -10.85 2.81 1.77
CA ALA A 132 -9.93 3.31 0.78
C ALA A 132 -10.46 3.13 -0.64
N ALA A 133 -9.97 3.98 -1.55
CA ALA A 133 -10.33 3.96 -2.95
C ALA A 133 -9.11 4.06 -3.85
N ILE A 134 -9.22 3.46 -5.03
CA ILE A 134 -8.13 3.32 -6.00
C ILE A 134 -8.46 4.12 -7.25
N LEU A 135 -7.47 4.86 -7.75
CA LEU A 135 -7.57 5.51 -9.06
C LEU A 135 -7.32 4.49 -10.17
N ILE A 136 -8.15 4.54 -11.20
CA ILE A 136 -8.18 3.59 -12.30
C ILE A 136 -8.03 4.33 -13.63
N GLY A 137 -6.87 4.13 -14.28
CA GLY A 137 -6.62 4.58 -15.65
C GLY A 137 -7.19 3.64 -16.71
N HIS A 138 -7.18 2.33 -16.46
CA HIS A 138 -7.50 1.32 -17.46
C HIS A 138 -9.03 1.08 -17.61
N PRO A 139 -9.58 0.97 -18.84
CA PRO A 139 -11.03 0.82 -19.08
C PRO A 139 -11.65 -0.48 -18.56
N LYS A 140 -10.83 -1.43 -18.10
CA LYS A 140 -11.24 -2.73 -17.53
C LYS A 140 -11.03 -2.79 -16.01
N ALA A 141 -11.19 -1.66 -15.32
CA ALA A 141 -11.00 -1.53 -13.87
C ALA A 141 -9.57 -1.86 -13.35
N GLY A 142 -8.58 -1.97 -14.23
CA GLY A 142 -7.18 -2.22 -13.86
C GLY A 142 -6.97 -3.51 -13.06
N THR A 143 -5.88 -3.56 -12.28
CA THR A 143 -5.55 -4.73 -11.46
C THR A 143 -6.53 -4.97 -10.31
N ILE A 144 -7.16 -3.90 -9.80
CA ILE A 144 -8.15 -4.02 -8.73
C ILE A 144 -9.44 -4.69 -9.21
N GLY A 145 -9.90 -4.40 -10.44
CA GLY A 145 -11.05 -5.11 -11.02
C GLY A 145 -10.85 -6.62 -11.12
N LEU A 146 -9.62 -7.06 -11.39
CA LEU A 146 -9.25 -8.49 -11.36
C LEU A 146 -9.25 -9.04 -9.94
N ALA A 147 -8.58 -8.33 -9.01
CA ALA A 147 -8.50 -8.74 -7.61
C ALA A 147 -9.89 -8.92 -7.00
N LEU A 148 -10.85 -8.04 -7.30
CA LEU A 148 -12.22 -8.11 -6.76
C LEU A 148 -12.97 -9.39 -7.14
N GLN A 149 -12.64 -10.02 -8.27
CA GLN A 149 -13.23 -11.32 -8.63
C GLN A 149 -12.84 -12.41 -7.63
N ALA A 150 -11.59 -12.39 -7.16
CA ALA A 150 -11.08 -13.31 -6.15
C ALA A 150 -11.56 -12.92 -4.74
N VAL A 151 -11.51 -11.64 -4.42
CA VAL A 151 -11.89 -11.12 -3.09
C VAL A 151 -13.38 -11.36 -2.81
N VAL A 152 -14.26 -10.92 -3.72
CA VAL A 152 -15.72 -11.05 -3.52
C VAL A 152 -16.20 -12.45 -3.88
N GLY A 153 -15.70 -13.02 -4.98
CA GLY A 153 -16.19 -14.31 -5.49
C GLY A 153 -15.64 -15.52 -4.76
N ARG A 154 -14.45 -15.43 -4.16
CA ARG A 154 -13.72 -16.56 -3.55
C ARG A 154 -13.22 -16.29 -2.14
N ARG A 155 -13.64 -15.17 -1.52
CA ARG A 155 -13.31 -14.80 -0.13
C ARG A 155 -11.81 -14.64 0.12
N VAL A 156 -11.05 -14.27 -0.91
CA VAL A 156 -9.63 -13.91 -0.78
C VAL A 156 -9.51 -12.63 0.05
N ARG A 157 -8.60 -12.61 1.03
CA ARG A 157 -8.41 -11.41 1.85
C ARG A 157 -7.72 -10.31 1.04
N LEU A 158 -8.29 -9.10 1.06
CA LEU A 158 -7.65 -7.90 0.53
C LEU A 158 -7.15 -7.03 1.67
N ILE A 159 -5.85 -6.77 1.70
CA ILE A 159 -5.23 -5.76 2.56
C ILE A 159 -4.83 -4.57 1.68
N LEU A 160 -5.08 -3.36 2.18
CA LEU A 160 -4.88 -2.09 1.48
C LEU A 160 -3.81 -1.26 2.22
N PRO A 161 -2.52 -1.50 1.96
CA PRO A 161 -1.44 -0.68 2.50
C PRO A 161 -1.55 0.75 1.97
N VAL A 162 -1.85 1.71 2.83
CA VAL A 162 -2.11 3.09 2.42
C VAL A 162 -1.66 4.04 3.52
N GLY A 163 -0.82 5.01 3.17
CA GLY A 163 -0.38 6.00 4.14
C GLY A 163 -1.41 7.11 4.34
N LEU A 164 -1.40 7.71 5.52
CA LEU A 164 -2.30 8.80 5.91
C LEU A 164 -2.11 10.09 5.11
N GLU A 165 -1.04 10.20 4.31
CA GLU A 165 -0.85 11.30 3.37
C GLU A 165 -1.93 11.32 2.28
N LYS A 166 -2.56 10.16 2.02
CA LYS A 166 -3.62 9.99 1.01
C LYS A 166 -5.03 10.21 1.55
N ARG A 167 -5.17 10.74 2.77
CA ARG A 167 -6.48 11.04 3.33
C ARG A 167 -7.23 12.06 2.46
N VAL A 168 -8.52 11.82 2.22
CA VAL A 168 -9.40 12.72 1.48
C VAL A 168 -10.53 13.22 2.36
N TYR A 169 -11.15 14.32 1.96
CA TYR A 169 -12.34 14.85 2.60
C TYR A 169 -13.59 14.48 1.80
N GLY A 170 -14.62 14.02 2.50
CA GLY A 170 -15.91 13.64 1.93
C GLY A 170 -16.09 12.14 1.76
N ASP A 171 -17.31 11.73 1.42
CA ASP A 171 -17.67 10.34 1.21
C ASP A 171 -17.06 9.79 -0.09
N LEU A 172 -16.44 8.60 -0.01
CA LEU A 172 -15.74 7.99 -1.14
C LEU A 172 -16.69 7.56 -2.27
N ASP A 173 -17.92 7.17 -1.97
CA ASP A 173 -18.91 6.78 -2.98
C ASP A 173 -19.43 8.02 -3.73
N ASP A 174 -19.64 9.14 -3.02
CA ASP A 174 -19.95 10.42 -3.65
C ASP A 174 -18.83 10.91 -4.57
N LEU A 175 -17.58 10.79 -4.13
CA LEU A 175 -16.41 11.12 -4.97
C LEU A 175 -16.33 10.21 -6.20
N ALA A 176 -16.59 8.91 -6.03
CA ALA A 176 -16.60 7.95 -7.12
C ALA A 176 -17.73 8.23 -8.12
N ASN A 177 -18.94 8.54 -7.65
CA ASN A 177 -20.07 8.89 -8.51
C ASN A 177 -19.76 10.10 -9.40
N LYS A 178 -19.05 11.11 -8.85
CA LYS A 178 -18.63 12.30 -9.60
C LYS A 178 -17.57 11.97 -10.65
N LEU A 179 -16.51 11.26 -10.26
CA LEU A 179 -15.37 10.96 -11.15
C LEU A 179 -15.71 9.89 -12.21
N ASN A 180 -16.71 9.06 -11.95
CA ASN A 180 -17.12 7.99 -12.87
C ASN A 180 -18.36 8.34 -13.70
N ALA A 181 -18.91 9.55 -13.57
CA ALA A 181 -20.09 9.97 -14.31
C ALA A 181 -19.86 9.92 -15.84
N PRO A 182 -20.86 9.52 -16.65
CA PRO A 182 -20.75 9.59 -18.10
C PRO A 182 -20.32 10.98 -18.58
N GLY A 183 -19.28 11.04 -19.42
CA GLY A 183 -18.71 12.29 -19.91
C GLY A 183 -17.63 12.92 -19.01
N ALA A 184 -17.39 12.40 -17.81
CA ALA A 184 -16.25 12.80 -16.99
C ALA A 184 -14.91 12.34 -17.62
N GLY A 185 -13.87 13.15 -17.45
CA GLY A 185 -12.51 12.87 -17.91
C GLY A 185 -11.57 12.48 -16.77
N GLY A 186 -10.33 12.09 -17.10
CA GLY A 186 -9.32 11.72 -16.11
C GLY A 186 -9.55 10.32 -15.51
N PRO A 187 -8.83 9.94 -14.44
CA PRO A 187 -8.93 8.63 -13.79
C PRO A 187 -10.28 8.43 -13.09
N ARG A 188 -10.77 7.19 -13.13
CA ARG A 188 -11.95 6.74 -12.37
C ARG A 188 -11.54 6.45 -10.93
N LEU A 189 -12.47 6.52 -10.00
CA LEU A 189 -12.24 6.19 -8.59
C LEU A 189 -13.11 5.00 -8.20
N LEU A 190 -12.52 4.00 -7.56
CA LEU A 190 -13.25 2.84 -7.06
C LEU A 190 -12.98 2.66 -5.56
N PRO A 191 -13.97 2.96 -4.69
CA PRO A 191 -13.99 2.50 -3.31
C PRO A 191 -14.06 0.98 -3.30
N VAL A 192 -13.24 0.33 -2.48
CA VAL A 192 -13.13 -1.13 -2.46
C VAL A 192 -13.27 -1.71 -1.05
N PRO A 193 -13.85 -2.92 -0.92
CA PRO A 193 -13.85 -3.64 0.35
C PRO A 193 -12.44 -4.16 0.65
N GLY A 194 -12.03 -4.14 1.91
CA GLY A 194 -10.74 -4.67 2.32
C GLY A 194 -10.31 -4.11 3.67
N GLU A 195 -9.26 -4.68 4.22
CA GLU A 195 -8.61 -4.21 5.44
C GLU A 195 -7.69 -3.03 5.09
N VAL A 196 -8.04 -1.84 5.54
CA VAL A 196 -7.16 -0.67 5.44
C VAL A 196 -6.02 -0.83 6.45
N TYR A 197 -4.79 -0.54 6.01
CA TYR A 197 -3.61 -0.71 6.85
C TYR A 197 -2.66 0.49 6.69
N THR A 198 -2.63 1.36 7.70
CA THR A 198 -1.89 2.63 7.71
C THR A 198 -0.71 2.62 8.69
N GLU A 199 -0.05 3.77 8.86
CA GLU A 199 0.96 3.96 9.90
C GLU A 199 0.40 3.76 11.31
N ILE A 200 -0.89 4.04 11.56
CA ILE A 200 -1.52 3.87 12.87
C ILE A 200 -1.60 2.36 13.21
N GLU A 201 -2.13 1.55 12.29
CA GLU A 201 -2.19 0.09 12.45
C GLU A 201 -0.78 -0.50 12.59
N ALA A 202 0.20 0.04 11.84
CA ALA A 202 1.58 -0.40 11.94
C ALA A 202 2.21 -0.14 13.32
N ILE A 203 2.00 1.03 13.92
CA ILE A 203 2.49 1.35 15.26
C ILE A 203 1.82 0.46 16.30
N ALA A 204 0.49 0.32 16.23
CA ALA A 204 -0.27 -0.50 17.16
C ALA A 204 0.18 -1.96 17.12
N HIS A 205 0.29 -2.54 15.93
CA HIS A 205 0.72 -3.93 15.75
C HIS A 205 2.16 -4.15 16.25
N LEU A 206 3.12 -3.32 15.85
CA LEU A 206 4.53 -3.58 16.17
C LEU A 206 4.93 -3.22 17.60
N THR A 207 4.15 -2.38 18.29
CA THR A 207 4.59 -1.80 19.57
C THR A 207 3.56 -1.87 20.68
N GLY A 208 2.27 -2.01 20.38
CA GLY A 208 1.15 -1.86 21.32
C GLY A 208 0.68 -0.41 21.51
N ALA A 209 1.50 0.59 21.13
CA ALA A 209 1.16 2.00 21.30
C ALA A 209 0.00 2.45 20.39
N LYS A 210 -0.75 3.45 20.84
CA LYS A 210 -1.78 4.14 20.05
C LYS A 210 -1.16 5.33 19.33
N ALA A 211 -1.68 5.63 18.14
CA ALA A 211 -1.25 6.78 17.36
C ALA A 211 -2.45 7.51 16.78
N GLU A 212 -2.37 8.85 16.76
CA GLU A 212 -3.36 9.73 16.16
C GLU A 212 -2.66 10.75 15.27
N MET A 213 -3.23 11.01 14.10
CA MET A 213 -2.70 12.03 13.20
C MET A 213 -3.11 13.43 13.65
N VAL A 214 -2.13 14.31 13.86
CA VAL A 214 -2.35 15.66 14.42
C VAL A 214 -1.97 16.80 13.48
N ALA A 215 -1.11 16.57 12.49
CA ALA A 215 -0.76 17.56 11.46
C ALA A 215 -0.22 16.89 10.18
N ALA A 216 -0.10 17.65 9.10
CA ALA A 216 0.42 17.15 7.82
C ALA A 216 1.10 18.25 7.00
N GLY A 217 1.88 17.81 6.03
CA GLY A 217 2.62 18.67 5.10
C GLY A 217 4.01 19.03 5.62
N GLY A 218 4.75 19.68 4.75
CA GLY A 218 6.16 20.02 4.92
C GLY A 218 6.74 20.47 3.58
N VAL A 219 8.06 20.62 3.50
CA VAL A 219 8.79 21.03 2.30
C VAL A 219 10.13 20.31 2.22
N SER A 220 10.77 20.33 1.05
CA SER A 220 12.12 19.76 0.84
C SER A 220 12.17 18.26 1.05
N GLY A 221 11.19 17.54 0.49
CA GLY A 221 11.04 16.09 0.65
C GLY A 221 10.04 15.69 1.74
N ALA A 222 9.37 16.66 2.35
CA ALA A 222 8.35 16.46 3.39
C ALA A 222 6.93 16.87 2.96
N GLU A 223 6.68 17.07 1.66
CA GLU A 223 5.40 17.59 1.11
C GLU A 223 4.18 16.72 1.48
N GLY A 224 4.40 15.40 1.60
CA GLY A 224 3.38 14.45 2.06
C GLY A 224 3.55 14.00 3.50
N SER A 225 4.41 14.64 4.29
CA SER A 225 4.67 14.19 5.66
C SER A 225 3.43 14.27 6.54
N ILE A 226 3.39 13.40 7.55
CA ILE A 226 2.36 13.37 8.59
C ILE A 226 3.01 13.52 9.96
N TRP A 227 2.26 14.09 10.90
CA TRP A 227 2.62 14.12 12.31
C TRP A 227 1.67 13.24 13.10
N LEU A 228 2.24 12.27 13.83
CA LEU A 228 1.51 11.35 14.68
C LEU A 228 1.80 11.66 16.14
N ALA A 229 0.75 11.90 16.94
CA ALA A 229 0.85 11.87 18.39
C ALA A 229 0.72 10.42 18.85
N VAL A 230 1.78 9.89 19.46
CA VAL A 230 1.84 8.51 19.94
C VAL A 230 1.70 8.46 21.45
N ASP A 231 0.90 7.54 21.95
CA ASP A 231 0.61 7.34 23.37
C ASP A 231 0.61 5.86 23.77
N GLY A 232 1.04 5.57 24.98
CA GLY A 232 1.12 4.22 25.52
C GLY A 232 1.84 4.19 26.87
N SER A 233 2.01 2.98 27.40
CA SER A 233 2.88 2.71 28.55
C SER A 233 4.34 3.06 28.25
N GLU A 234 5.18 3.10 29.29
CA GLU A 234 6.60 3.40 29.15
C GLU A 234 7.31 2.43 28.18
N GLU A 235 7.00 1.13 28.29
CA GLU A 235 7.56 0.09 27.41
C GLU A 235 7.11 0.27 25.96
N GLU A 236 5.82 0.53 25.73
CA GLU A 236 5.26 0.77 24.38
C GLU A 236 5.87 2.02 23.76
N MET A 237 6.03 3.10 24.54
CA MET A 237 6.65 4.34 24.09
C MET A 237 8.15 4.19 23.77
N GLU A 238 8.86 3.34 24.52
CA GLU A 238 10.26 3.00 24.19
C GLU A 238 10.36 2.23 22.88
N LYS A 239 9.50 1.21 22.70
CA LYS A 239 9.41 0.43 21.44
C LYS A 239 9.05 1.33 20.26
N ALA A 240 8.03 2.17 20.40
CA ALA A 240 7.62 3.12 19.37
C ALA A 240 8.74 4.12 19.03
N GLY A 241 9.43 4.66 20.04
CA GLY A 241 10.57 5.56 19.81
C GLY A 241 11.70 4.90 19.01
N LYS A 242 12.06 3.65 19.36
CA LYS A 242 13.07 2.86 18.63
C LYS A 242 12.63 2.56 17.20
N LEU A 243 11.39 2.11 17.02
CA LEU A 243 10.81 1.80 15.71
C LEU A 243 10.79 3.03 14.79
N LEU A 244 10.23 4.15 15.26
CA LEU A 244 10.08 5.36 14.46
C LEU A 244 11.45 5.97 14.11
N LYS A 245 12.42 5.92 15.02
CA LYS A 245 13.80 6.32 14.73
C LYS A 245 14.45 5.43 13.66
N SER A 246 14.13 4.14 13.62
CA SER A 246 14.71 3.20 12.65
C SER A 246 14.27 3.45 11.20
N VAL A 247 13.09 4.07 11.00
CA VAL A 247 12.54 4.36 9.67
C VAL A 247 12.66 5.83 9.27
N ALA A 248 13.00 6.72 10.22
CA ALA A 248 13.00 8.17 10.02
C ALA A 248 13.92 8.66 8.88
N ALA A 249 14.99 7.92 8.61
CA ALA A 249 15.96 8.24 7.56
C ALA A 249 15.68 7.54 6.22
N GLU A 250 14.51 6.93 6.04
CA GLU A 250 14.15 6.31 4.76
C GLU A 250 14.18 7.38 3.65
N PRO A 251 14.98 7.16 2.58
CA PRO A 251 15.12 8.13 1.51
C PRO A 251 13.80 8.32 0.75
N GLY A 252 13.64 9.52 0.19
CA GLY A 252 12.51 9.83 -0.68
C GLY A 252 12.45 8.89 -1.89
N PHE A 253 11.27 8.83 -2.50
CA PHE A 253 11.11 8.10 -3.76
C PHE A 253 11.87 8.82 -4.89
N GLU A 254 12.65 8.06 -5.65
CA GLU A 254 13.39 8.52 -6.83
C GLU A 254 12.94 7.71 -8.06
N LEU A 255 12.96 8.35 -9.23
CA LEU A 255 12.52 7.78 -10.53
C LEU A 255 13.67 7.26 -11.37
#